data_AF-A0A2M9ZUC9-F1
#
_entry.id   AF-A0A2M9ZUC9-F1
#
_cell.length_a   1.000
_cell.length_b   1.000
_cell.length_c   1.000
_cell.angle_alpha   90.00
_cell.angle_beta   90.00
_cell.angle_gamma   90.00
#
_symmetry.space_group_name_H-M   'P 1'
#
loop_
_entity.id
_entity.type
_entity.pdbx_description
1 polymer ?
#
loop_
_entity_poly.entity_id
_entity_poly.type
_entity_poly.pdbx_seq_one_letter_code
_entity_poly.pdbx_strand_id
1 'polypeptide(L)'
;MSFITPVALLFSAIFFYYKSDRRALSLAFSIIASLIALWSLLLFTLETSLNLEAKIIIMNLIPIPILCIPFLVNYIIRNYSNPNSLTSVPNFFSAAHVLAILVFSGLSILGMGSPIVFNGSLFYFRGGLIYNLSVTYIYSALVWGLGRIIYNMIKGSYFEKLHSIYLFTGILCSCLSSAVFLLFITDQELIHNSVLAFGFIFFLWFSWIPVTKYKLFNVDLADFGKDHRNPRLSSIIITINRYLLNKIDPVGYKEICDRYEKLRQEELNNIQMSGIQNLLVGKITPLAYLSEASKKITKLFFN
;
A
#
# COMPACT_ATOMS: atom_id res chain seq x y z
N MET A 1 -9.75 -24.42 -3.83
CA MET A 1 -9.44 -23.02 -3.45
C MET A 1 -8.22 -22.44 -4.16
N SER A 2 -7.25 -23.25 -4.58
CA SER A 2 -5.98 -22.77 -5.13
C SER A 2 -6.07 -21.89 -6.38
N PHE A 3 -7.00 -22.14 -7.31
CA PHE A 3 -7.18 -21.31 -8.50
C PHE A 3 -7.89 -19.98 -8.23
N ILE A 4 -8.62 -19.87 -7.10
CA ILE A 4 -9.31 -18.63 -6.72
C ILE A 4 -8.28 -17.55 -6.35
N THR A 5 -7.17 -17.93 -5.71
CA THR A 5 -6.12 -16.99 -5.28
C THR A 5 -5.46 -16.22 -6.43
N PRO A 6 -4.90 -16.86 -7.49
CA PRO A 6 -4.31 -16.14 -8.60
C PRO A 6 -5.34 -15.26 -9.32
N VAL A 7 -6.58 -15.73 -9.47
CA VAL A 7 -7.66 -14.95 -10.10
C VAL A 7 -7.99 -13.70 -9.27
N ALA A 8 -8.15 -13.83 -7.96
CA ALA A 8 -8.40 -12.69 -7.05
C ALA A 8 -7.24 -11.67 -7.05
N LEU A 9 -5.99 -12.16 -7.10
CA LEU A 9 -4.80 -11.31 -7.19
C LEU A 9 -4.72 -10.57 -8.53
N LEU A 10 -5.05 -11.22 -9.66
CA LEU A 10 -5.12 -10.57 -10.97
C LEU A 10 -6.23 -9.51 -11.01
N PHE A 11 -7.42 -9.80 -10.49
CA PHE A 11 -8.48 -8.80 -10.38
C PHE A 11 -8.05 -7.61 -9.51
N SER A 12 -7.34 -7.86 -8.40
CA SER A 12 -6.78 -6.80 -7.55
C SER A 12 -5.74 -5.98 -8.32
N ALA A 13 -4.85 -6.62 -9.08
CA ALA A 13 -3.85 -5.92 -9.91
C ALA A 13 -4.50 -5.00 -10.94
N ILE A 14 -5.47 -5.52 -11.71
CA ILE A 14 -6.27 -4.76 -12.69
C ILE A 14 -6.96 -3.59 -11.99
N PHE A 15 -7.58 -3.84 -10.84
CA PHE A 15 -8.25 -2.80 -10.07
C PHE A 15 -7.29 -1.70 -9.63
N PHE A 16 -6.13 -2.05 -9.04
CA PHE A 16 -5.12 -1.08 -8.64
C PHE A 16 -4.62 -0.23 -9.80
N TYR A 17 -4.49 -0.82 -10.99
CA TYR A 17 -4.08 -0.11 -12.19
C TYR A 17 -5.14 0.86 -12.70
N TYR A 18 -6.40 0.42 -12.86
CA TYR A 18 -7.47 1.25 -13.44
C TYR A 18 -8.07 2.28 -12.48
N LYS A 19 -8.19 1.95 -11.19
CA LYS A 19 -8.83 2.83 -10.19
C LYS A 19 -7.88 3.81 -9.51
N SER A 20 -6.60 3.72 -9.80
CA SER A 20 -5.63 4.73 -9.36
C SER A 20 -5.39 5.77 -10.45
N ASP A 21 -4.91 6.96 -10.08
CA ASP A 21 -4.50 8.00 -11.03
C ASP A 21 -3.23 7.61 -11.85
N ARG A 22 -3.01 6.30 -12.10
CA ARG A 22 -1.85 5.72 -12.82
C ARG A 22 -0.48 6.15 -12.29
N ARG A 23 -0.39 6.48 -11.00
CA ARG A 23 0.87 6.86 -10.34
C ARG A 23 1.81 5.67 -10.27
N ALA A 24 3.12 5.93 -10.33
CA ALA A 24 4.12 4.86 -10.24
C ALA A 24 4.02 4.01 -8.96
N LEU A 25 3.55 4.59 -7.85
CA LEU A 25 3.30 3.83 -6.61
C LEU A 25 2.18 2.80 -6.78
N SER A 26 1.08 3.17 -7.44
CA SER A 26 -0.04 2.27 -7.73
C SER A 26 0.35 1.19 -8.73
N LEU A 27 1.24 1.53 -9.68
CA LEU A 27 1.84 0.57 -10.59
C LEU A 27 2.69 -0.45 -9.81
N ALA A 28 3.45 -0.03 -8.79
CA ALA A 28 4.17 -0.96 -7.93
C ALA A 28 3.24 -1.94 -7.20
N PHE A 29 2.09 -1.49 -6.67
CA PHE A 29 1.07 -2.38 -6.10
C PHE A 29 0.51 -3.36 -7.14
N SER A 30 0.23 -2.88 -8.36
CA SER A 30 -0.23 -3.73 -9.46
C SER A 30 0.81 -4.78 -9.84
N ILE A 31 2.10 -4.41 -9.91
CA ILE A 31 3.18 -5.36 -10.22
C ILE A 31 3.29 -6.41 -9.11
N ILE A 32 3.28 -6.03 -7.82
CA ILE A 32 3.35 -7.00 -6.72
C ILE A 32 2.18 -7.99 -6.82
N ALA A 33 0.96 -7.50 -6.99
CA ALA A 33 -0.22 -8.35 -7.14
C ALA A 33 -0.08 -9.32 -8.33
N SER A 34 0.39 -8.84 -9.48
CA SER A 34 0.64 -9.67 -10.67
C SER A 34 1.76 -10.70 -10.46
N LEU A 35 2.84 -10.36 -9.74
CA LEU A 35 3.94 -11.28 -9.46
C LEU A 35 3.51 -12.41 -8.52
N ILE A 36 2.73 -12.10 -7.48
CA ILE A 36 2.18 -13.12 -6.56
C ILE A 36 1.15 -13.98 -7.30
N ALA A 37 0.34 -13.38 -8.18
CA ALA A 37 -0.57 -14.13 -9.04
C ALA A 37 0.17 -15.10 -9.96
N LEU A 38 1.23 -14.62 -10.63
CA LEU A 38 2.08 -15.44 -11.50
C LEU A 38 2.72 -16.59 -10.74
N TRP A 39 3.28 -16.32 -9.55
CA TRP A 39 3.81 -17.37 -8.67
C TRP A 39 2.77 -18.45 -8.34
N SER A 40 1.56 -18.01 -7.96
CA SER A 40 0.46 -18.93 -7.62
C SER A 40 -0.01 -19.73 -8.84
N LEU A 41 -0.01 -19.11 -10.03
CA LEU A 41 -0.34 -19.77 -11.29
C LEU A 41 0.70 -20.83 -11.68
N LEU A 42 2.00 -20.52 -11.53
CA LEU A 42 3.08 -21.49 -11.81
C LEU A 42 3.04 -22.69 -10.85
N LEU A 43 2.69 -22.47 -9.59
CA LEU A 43 2.45 -23.57 -8.65
C LEU A 43 1.26 -24.42 -9.08
N PHE A 44 0.16 -23.78 -9.49
CA PHE A 44 -1.03 -24.48 -9.94
C PHE A 44 -0.76 -25.32 -11.21
N THR A 45 -0.01 -24.78 -12.17
CA THR A 45 0.30 -25.51 -13.41
C THR A 45 1.18 -26.74 -13.19
N LEU A 46 1.98 -26.78 -12.12
CA LEU A 46 2.82 -27.94 -11.78
C LEU A 46 1.99 -29.23 -11.56
N GLU A 47 0.78 -29.12 -11.02
CA GLU A 47 -0.10 -30.26 -10.73
C GLU A 47 -1.02 -30.65 -11.89
N THR A 48 -1.07 -29.85 -12.96
CA THR A 48 -1.85 -30.18 -14.15
C THR A 48 -1.23 -31.33 -14.97
N SER A 49 -1.96 -31.89 -15.94
CA SER A 49 -1.53 -33.00 -16.78
C SER A 49 -0.53 -32.61 -17.89
N LEU A 50 0.45 -31.74 -17.58
CA LEU A 50 1.52 -31.35 -18.50
C LEU A 50 2.60 -32.42 -18.62
N ASN A 51 3.35 -32.40 -19.73
CA ASN A 51 4.58 -33.19 -19.90
C ASN A 51 5.59 -32.86 -18.78
N LEU A 52 6.30 -33.88 -18.29
CA LEU A 52 7.39 -33.77 -17.32
C LEU A 52 8.43 -32.70 -17.68
N GLU A 53 8.86 -32.60 -18.93
CA GLU A 53 9.84 -31.58 -19.36
C GLU A 53 9.31 -30.17 -19.12
N ALA A 54 8.04 -29.93 -19.49
CA ALA A 54 7.39 -28.64 -19.24
C ALA A 54 7.24 -28.37 -17.73
N LYS A 55 6.94 -29.40 -16.92
CA LYS A 55 6.87 -29.27 -15.47
C LYS A 55 8.22 -28.91 -14.84
N ILE A 56 9.32 -29.48 -15.33
CA ILE A 56 10.68 -29.14 -14.85
C ILE A 56 11.03 -27.69 -15.19
N ILE A 57 10.66 -27.20 -16.38
CA ILE A 57 10.86 -25.80 -16.75
C ILE A 57 10.05 -24.88 -15.83
N ILE A 58 8.76 -25.19 -15.61
CA ILE A 58 7.89 -24.43 -14.71
C ILE A 58 8.46 -24.41 -13.28
N MET A 59 8.90 -25.58 -12.79
CA MET A 59 9.52 -25.76 -11.48
C MET A 59 10.68 -24.79 -11.25
N ASN A 60 11.50 -24.57 -12.27
CA ASN A 60 12.65 -23.68 -12.25
C ASN A 60 12.27 -22.20 -12.37
N LEU A 61 11.09 -21.88 -12.89
CA LEU A 61 10.58 -20.51 -12.99
C LEU A 61 9.84 -20.04 -11.73
N ILE A 62 9.29 -20.98 -10.93
CA ILE A 62 8.50 -20.66 -9.73
C ILE A 62 9.18 -19.67 -8.78
N PRO A 63 10.48 -19.76 -8.44
CA PRO A 63 11.09 -18.81 -7.50
C PRO A 63 11.17 -17.36 -8.00
N ILE A 64 11.20 -17.15 -9.32
CA ILE A 64 11.57 -15.87 -9.94
C ILE A 64 10.61 -14.72 -9.59
N PRO A 65 9.27 -14.88 -9.69
CA PRO A 65 8.35 -13.77 -9.43
C PRO A 65 8.46 -13.18 -8.02
N ILE A 66 8.79 -14.01 -7.01
CA ILE A 66 8.89 -13.56 -5.60
C ILE A 66 10.13 -12.70 -5.37
N LEU A 67 11.23 -12.94 -6.10
CA LEU A 67 12.50 -12.22 -5.89
C LEU A 67 12.40 -10.70 -6.07
N CYS A 68 11.45 -10.26 -6.90
CA CYS A 68 11.20 -8.85 -7.19
C CYS A 68 10.38 -8.13 -6.10
N ILE A 69 9.64 -8.87 -5.28
CA ILE A 69 8.70 -8.30 -4.29
C ILE A 69 9.41 -7.41 -3.26
N PRO A 70 10.54 -7.81 -2.63
CA PRO A 70 11.18 -6.98 -1.61
C PRO A 70 11.62 -5.60 -2.10
N PHE A 71 12.08 -5.50 -3.35
CA PHE A 71 12.45 -4.23 -3.96
C PHE A 71 11.24 -3.30 -4.09
N LEU A 72 10.12 -3.82 -4.61
CA LEU A 72 8.87 -3.07 -4.79
C LEU A 72 8.26 -2.67 -3.44
N VAL A 73 8.30 -3.55 -2.44
CA VAL A 73 7.82 -3.25 -1.08
C VAL A 73 8.64 -2.11 -0.46
N ASN A 74 9.97 -2.15 -0.55
CA ASN A 74 10.81 -1.06 -0.06
C ASN A 74 10.57 0.25 -0.81
N TYR A 75 10.32 0.20 -2.12
CA TYR A 75 9.91 1.38 -2.89
C TYR A 75 8.58 1.97 -2.41
N ILE A 76 7.58 1.12 -2.15
CA ILE A 76 6.29 1.54 -1.60
C ILE A 76 6.49 2.17 -0.23
N ILE A 77 7.14 1.48 0.72
CA ILE A 77 7.37 1.98 2.10
C ILE A 77 8.06 3.34 2.08
N ARG A 78 9.07 3.51 1.22
CA ARG A 78 9.82 4.78 1.10
C ARG A 78 8.93 5.95 0.69
N ASN A 79 7.99 5.72 -0.21
CA ASN A 79 7.19 6.77 -0.85
C ASN A 79 5.76 6.82 -0.32
N TYR A 80 5.44 5.97 0.66
CA TYR A 80 4.09 5.76 1.16
C TYR A 80 3.48 7.03 1.78
N SER A 81 4.29 7.80 2.50
CA SER A 81 3.87 9.04 3.17
C SER A 81 3.77 10.24 2.23
N ASN A 82 4.37 10.15 1.04
CA ASN A 82 4.36 11.23 0.05
C ASN A 82 4.25 10.71 -1.39
N PRO A 83 3.08 10.15 -1.77
CA PRO A 83 2.83 9.58 -3.09
C PRO A 83 2.78 10.63 -4.22
N ASN A 84 2.82 11.93 -3.91
CA ASN A 84 2.85 13.01 -4.90
C ASN A 84 4.27 13.44 -5.29
N SER A 85 5.27 13.19 -4.42
CA SER A 85 6.69 13.49 -4.71
C SER A 85 7.55 12.27 -4.44
N LEU A 86 7.67 11.44 -5.48
CA LEU A 86 8.32 10.15 -5.38
C LEU A 86 9.84 10.32 -5.34
N THR A 87 10.46 9.66 -4.37
CA THR A 87 11.89 9.50 -4.23
C THR A 87 12.32 8.11 -4.69
N SER A 88 13.38 8.03 -5.49
CA SER A 88 13.96 6.76 -5.90
C SER A 88 14.54 6.01 -4.69
N VAL A 89 14.62 4.69 -4.78
CA VAL A 89 15.38 3.86 -3.84
C VAL A 89 16.87 4.24 -3.92
N PRO A 90 17.65 4.27 -2.81
CA PRO A 90 19.06 4.68 -2.89
C PRO A 90 19.82 3.79 -3.87
N ASN A 91 20.70 4.38 -4.68
CA ASN A 91 21.35 3.66 -5.79
C ASN A 91 22.07 2.37 -5.35
N PHE A 92 22.80 2.41 -4.22
CA PHE A 92 23.46 1.21 -3.68
C PHE A 92 22.48 0.10 -3.30
N PHE A 93 21.37 0.47 -2.68
CA PHE A 93 20.33 -0.49 -2.29
C PHE A 93 19.61 -1.06 -3.53
N SER A 94 19.35 -0.20 -4.52
CA SER A 94 18.78 -0.61 -5.81
C SER A 94 19.72 -1.58 -6.55
N ALA A 95 21.02 -1.26 -6.62
CA ALA A 95 22.03 -2.12 -7.25
C ALA A 95 22.14 -3.48 -6.57
N ALA A 96 22.12 -3.52 -5.23
CA ALA A 96 22.11 -4.78 -4.47
C ALA A 96 20.88 -5.64 -4.78
N HIS A 97 19.68 -5.03 -4.85
CA HIS A 97 18.47 -5.74 -5.26
C HIS A 97 18.55 -6.28 -6.68
N VAL A 98 18.98 -5.46 -7.65
CA VAL A 98 19.10 -5.87 -9.05
C VAL A 98 20.08 -7.03 -9.18
N LEU A 99 21.25 -6.95 -8.51
CA LEU A 99 22.23 -8.02 -8.52
C LEU A 99 21.66 -9.31 -7.91
N ALA A 100 21.00 -9.24 -6.76
CA ALA A 100 20.38 -10.40 -6.12
C ALA A 100 19.32 -11.04 -7.02
N ILE A 101 18.44 -10.22 -7.62
CA ILE A 101 17.39 -10.69 -8.53
C ILE A 101 18.01 -11.39 -9.75
N LEU A 102 19.01 -10.78 -10.40
CA LEU A 102 19.66 -11.37 -11.58
C LEU A 102 20.36 -12.68 -11.25
N VAL A 103 21.15 -12.71 -10.17
CA VAL A 103 21.90 -13.91 -9.75
C VAL A 103 20.95 -15.04 -9.39
N PHE A 104 19.97 -14.81 -8.51
CA PHE A 104 19.05 -15.86 -8.10
C PHE A 104 18.11 -16.31 -9.22
N SER A 105 17.70 -15.41 -10.12
CA SER A 105 16.92 -15.79 -11.30
C SER A 105 17.74 -16.66 -12.26
N GLY A 106 19.00 -16.29 -12.52
CA GLY A 106 19.91 -17.08 -13.35
C GLY A 106 20.15 -18.48 -12.77
N LEU A 107 20.42 -18.58 -11.46
CA LEU A 107 20.57 -19.86 -10.77
C LEU A 107 19.27 -20.69 -10.77
N SER A 108 18.12 -20.03 -10.70
CA SER A 108 16.81 -20.70 -10.80
C SER A 108 16.60 -21.31 -12.18
N ILE A 109 16.92 -20.57 -13.25
CA ILE A 109 16.83 -21.06 -14.64
C ILE A 109 17.76 -22.25 -14.88
N LEU A 110 18.96 -22.24 -14.28
CA LEU A 110 19.90 -23.37 -14.32
C LEU A 110 19.48 -24.57 -13.46
N GLY A 111 18.32 -24.52 -12.79
CA GLY A 111 17.79 -25.59 -11.96
C GLY A 111 18.41 -25.71 -10.56
N MET A 112 19.26 -24.76 -10.16
CA MET A 112 19.93 -24.77 -8.86
C MET A 112 19.20 -23.96 -7.78
N GLY A 113 18.27 -23.08 -8.20
CA GLY A 113 17.56 -22.16 -7.31
C GLY A 113 16.16 -22.61 -6.87
N SER A 114 15.59 -23.67 -7.46
CA SER A 114 14.25 -24.14 -7.11
C SER A 114 14.28 -24.99 -5.84
N PRO A 115 13.39 -24.74 -4.85
CA PRO A 115 13.22 -25.61 -3.71
C PRO A 115 12.32 -26.82 -4.02
N ILE A 116 11.84 -26.95 -5.25
CA ILE A 116 10.91 -28.00 -5.64
C ILE A 116 11.74 -29.10 -6.31
N VAL A 117 11.50 -30.35 -5.92
CA VAL A 117 12.21 -31.53 -6.44
C VAL A 117 11.17 -32.56 -6.88
N PHE A 118 11.49 -33.29 -7.94
CA PHE A 118 10.70 -34.42 -8.44
C PHE A 118 11.35 -35.75 -8.04
N ASN A 119 10.60 -36.66 -7.40
CA ASN A 119 11.10 -37.99 -7.03
C ASN A 119 10.68 -39.12 -8.00
N GLY A 120 10.07 -38.79 -9.14
CA GLY A 120 9.56 -39.78 -10.09
C GLY A 120 8.04 -39.98 -10.04
N SER A 121 7.38 -39.64 -8.93
CA SER A 121 5.92 -39.73 -8.79
C SER A 121 5.26 -38.39 -8.43
N LEU A 122 5.90 -37.59 -7.58
CA LEU A 122 5.35 -36.35 -7.05
C LEU A 122 6.42 -35.25 -6.96
N PHE A 123 5.97 -34.00 -7.01
CA PHE A 123 6.78 -32.84 -6.70
C PHE A 123 6.65 -32.52 -5.21
N TYR A 124 7.78 -32.30 -4.55
CA TYR A 124 7.83 -31.99 -3.13
C TYR A 124 8.84 -30.89 -2.84
N PHE A 125 8.75 -30.29 -1.67
CA PHE A 125 9.63 -29.20 -1.26
C PHE A 125 10.87 -29.75 -0.55
N ARG A 126 12.05 -29.37 -1.04
CA ARG A 126 13.35 -29.64 -0.43
C ARG A 126 14.23 -28.40 -0.56
N GLY A 127 14.39 -27.68 0.55
CA GLY A 127 15.26 -26.50 0.59
C GLY A 127 16.72 -26.85 0.32
N GLY A 128 17.31 -26.21 -0.68
CA GLY A 128 18.75 -26.23 -0.95
C GLY A 128 19.46 -24.97 -0.43
N LEU A 129 20.80 -24.98 -0.44
CA LEU A 129 21.60 -23.83 0.02
C LEU A 129 21.27 -22.53 -0.75
N ILE A 130 21.16 -22.61 -2.08
CA ILE A 130 20.84 -21.44 -2.93
C ILE A 130 19.45 -20.90 -2.63
N TYR A 131 18.47 -21.78 -2.42
CA TYR A 131 17.13 -21.39 -1.99
C TYR A 131 17.15 -20.69 -0.63
N ASN A 132 17.88 -21.23 0.35
CA ASN A 132 17.98 -20.61 1.68
C ASN A 132 18.65 -19.23 1.61
N LEU A 133 19.64 -19.04 0.73
CA LEU A 133 20.25 -17.73 0.48
C LEU A 133 19.25 -16.74 -0.16
N SER A 134 18.44 -17.17 -1.13
CA SER A 134 17.43 -16.30 -1.74
C SER A 134 16.33 -15.92 -0.76
N VAL A 135 15.92 -16.85 0.10
CA VAL A 135 14.99 -16.61 1.21
C VAL A 135 15.59 -15.63 2.23
N THR A 136 16.88 -15.76 2.56
CA THR A 136 17.58 -14.82 3.45
C THR A 136 17.59 -13.42 2.86
N TYR A 137 17.83 -13.27 1.56
CA TYR A 137 17.69 -11.99 0.86
C TYR A 137 16.27 -11.42 0.99
N ILE A 138 15.24 -12.23 0.74
CA ILE A 138 13.85 -11.79 0.83
C ILE A 138 13.53 -11.29 2.24
N TYR A 139 13.80 -12.10 3.27
CA TYR A 139 13.48 -11.76 4.65
C TYR A 139 14.28 -10.57 5.16
N SER A 140 15.59 -10.50 4.90
CA SER A 140 16.42 -9.37 5.33
C SER A 140 15.94 -8.04 4.73
N ALA A 141 15.58 -8.03 3.44
CA ALA A 141 15.05 -6.84 2.78
C ALA A 141 13.65 -6.43 3.30
N LEU A 142 12.80 -7.39 3.65
CA LEU A 142 11.49 -7.10 4.26
C LEU A 142 11.61 -6.61 5.71
N VAL A 143 12.52 -7.21 6.49
CA VAL A 143 12.84 -6.77 7.87
C VAL A 143 13.39 -5.35 7.87
N TRP A 144 14.24 -5.01 6.90
CA TRP A 144 14.72 -3.64 6.70
C TRP A 144 13.55 -2.66 6.46
N GLY A 145 12.62 -3.03 5.58
CA GLY A 145 11.39 -2.27 5.35
C GLY A 145 10.55 -2.09 6.61
N LEU A 146 10.38 -3.15 7.40
CA LEU A 146 9.67 -3.10 8.68
C LEU A 146 10.37 -2.18 9.69
N GLY A 147 11.70 -2.23 9.78
CA GLY A 147 12.50 -1.33 10.60
C GLY A 147 12.26 0.14 10.24
N ARG A 148 12.13 0.44 8.94
CA ARG A 148 11.77 1.79 8.47
C ARG A 148 10.35 2.20 8.87
N ILE A 149 9.38 1.30 8.79
CA ILE A 149 8.01 1.56 9.26
C ILE A 149 8.02 1.90 10.76
N ILE A 150 8.69 1.09 11.58
CA ILE A 150 8.81 1.31 13.02
C ILE A 150 9.52 2.63 13.32
N TYR A 151 10.62 2.93 12.62
CA TYR A 151 11.33 4.19 12.75
C TYR A 151 10.40 5.38 12.47
N ASN A 152 9.63 5.34 11.39
CA ASN A 152 8.67 6.38 11.03
C ASN A 152 7.53 6.51 12.06
N MET A 153 7.07 5.42 12.67
CA MET A 153 6.07 5.47 13.75
C MET A 153 6.58 6.19 15.00
N ILE A 154 7.88 6.10 15.29
CA ILE A 154 8.48 6.70 16.49
C ILE A 154 8.95 8.13 16.24
N LYS A 155 9.67 8.36 15.13
CA LYS A 155 10.40 9.60 14.83
C LYS A 155 9.85 10.39 13.65
N GLY A 156 8.96 9.80 12.87
CA GLY A 156 8.38 10.47 11.72
C GLY A 156 7.52 11.66 12.11
N SER A 157 7.27 12.53 11.15
CA SER A 157 6.21 13.52 11.23
C SER A 157 4.85 12.85 11.43
N TYR A 158 3.87 13.64 11.87
CA TYR A 158 2.48 13.22 12.02
C TYR A 158 1.96 12.34 10.87
N PHE A 159 2.18 12.77 9.62
CA PHE A 159 1.72 12.05 8.43
C PHE A 159 2.46 10.73 8.24
N GLU A 160 3.76 10.72 8.48
CA GLU A 160 4.57 9.51 8.40
C GLU A 160 4.16 8.49 9.46
N LYS A 161 3.84 8.94 10.68
CA LYS A 161 3.31 8.07 11.75
C LYS A 161 2.00 7.42 11.33
N LEU A 162 1.01 8.23 10.90
CA LEU A 162 -0.31 7.73 10.50
C LEU A 162 -0.19 6.70 9.36
N HIS A 163 0.51 7.06 8.29
CA HIS A 163 0.70 6.19 7.13
C HIS A 163 1.46 4.90 7.50
N SER A 164 2.45 4.98 8.40
CA SER A 164 3.19 3.81 8.87
C SER A 164 2.32 2.87 9.72
N ILE A 165 1.38 3.40 10.52
CA ILE A 165 0.41 2.59 11.26
C ILE A 165 -0.51 1.83 10.30
N TYR A 166 -0.97 2.46 9.22
CA TYR A 166 -1.80 1.78 8.21
C TYR A 166 -1.02 0.67 7.50
N LEU A 167 0.24 0.90 7.11
CA LEU A 167 1.11 -0.15 6.56
C LEU A 167 1.30 -1.30 7.55
N PHE A 168 1.63 -0.98 8.80
CA PHE A 168 1.83 -1.97 9.85
C PHE A 168 0.56 -2.80 10.10
N THR A 169 -0.60 -2.14 10.13
CA THR A 169 -1.90 -2.81 10.25
C THR A 169 -2.16 -3.75 9.07
N GLY A 170 -1.86 -3.32 7.84
CA GLY A 170 -1.95 -4.18 6.65
C GLY A 170 -1.06 -5.42 6.74
N ILE A 171 0.19 -5.25 7.21
CA ILE A 171 1.13 -6.35 7.45
C ILE A 171 0.57 -7.31 8.51
N LEU A 172 0.13 -6.78 9.65
CA LEU A 172 -0.40 -7.58 10.75
C LEU A 172 -1.65 -8.36 10.35
N CYS A 173 -2.61 -7.74 9.65
CA CYS A 173 -3.78 -8.42 9.10
C CYS A 173 -3.41 -9.52 8.10
N SER A 174 -2.42 -9.26 7.23
CA SER A 174 -1.90 -10.29 6.30
C SER A 174 -1.31 -11.47 7.06
N CYS A 175 -0.49 -11.23 8.09
CA CYS A 175 0.10 -12.28 8.90
C CYS A 175 -0.94 -13.11 9.64
N LEU A 176 -1.94 -12.45 10.27
CA LEU A 176 -3.03 -13.13 10.96
C LEU A 176 -3.86 -13.98 9.98
N SER A 177 -4.20 -13.42 8.82
CA SER A 177 -4.94 -14.13 7.78
C SER A 177 -4.18 -15.36 7.28
N SER A 178 -2.90 -15.21 6.93
CA SER A 178 -2.05 -16.33 6.52
C SER A 178 -1.90 -17.39 7.63
N ALA A 179 -1.77 -16.98 8.90
CA ALA A 179 -1.69 -17.90 10.03
C ALA A 179 -2.98 -18.70 10.23
N VAL A 180 -4.15 -18.06 10.07
CA VAL A 180 -5.44 -18.75 10.08
C VAL A 180 -5.48 -19.81 8.97
N PHE A 181 -5.11 -19.47 7.74
CA PHE A 181 -5.05 -20.45 6.65
C PHE A 181 -4.07 -21.59 6.94
N LEU A 182 -2.90 -21.33 7.53
CA LEU A 182 -1.96 -22.37 7.95
C LEU A 182 -2.58 -23.38 8.93
N LEU A 183 -3.42 -22.93 9.87
CA LEU A 183 -4.07 -23.81 10.84
C LEU A 183 -5.14 -24.72 10.22
N PHE A 184 -5.72 -24.31 9.09
CA PHE A 184 -6.78 -25.06 8.40
C PHE A 184 -6.30 -25.84 7.18
N ILE A 185 -5.04 -25.65 6.73
CA ILE A 185 -4.42 -26.47 5.68
C ILE A 185 -3.95 -27.78 6.33
N THR A 186 -4.75 -28.83 6.19
CA THR A 186 -4.45 -30.18 6.69
C THR A 186 -3.57 -31.01 5.74
N ASP A 187 -3.47 -30.65 4.46
CA ASP A 187 -2.74 -31.42 3.45
C ASP A 187 -1.44 -30.72 3.00
N GLN A 188 -0.34 -31.48 2.95
CA GLN A 188 1.01 -31.02 2.61
C GLN A 188 1.23 -30.74 1.11
N GLU A 189 0.18 -30.76 0.29
CA GLU A 189 0.30 -30.58 -1.17
C GLU A 189 0.77 -29.16 -1.51
N LEU A 190 1.73 -29.06 -2.43
CA LEU A 190 2.38 -27.82 -2.87
C LEU A 190 1.37 -26.77 -3.31
N ILE A 191 0.35 -27.22 -4.05
CA ILE A 191 -1.07 -26.88 -3.86
C ILE A 191 -1.40 -25.68 -2.98
N HIS A 192 -1.49 -26.03 -1.70
CA HIS A 192 -2.12 -25.27 -0.64
C HIS A 192 -1.26 -24.10 -0.18
N ASN A 193 0.03 -24.08 -0.53
CA ASN A 193 0.90 -22.91 -0.32
C ASN A 193 0.42 -21.69 -1.11
N SER A 194 -0.26 -21.89 -2.24
CA SER A 194 -0.88 -20.80 -3.00
C SER A 194 -2.02 -20.12 -2.24
N VAL A 195 -2.67 -20.81 -1.29
CA VAL A 195 -3.73 -20.24 -0.45
C VAL A 195 -3.16 -19.26 0.57
N LEU A 196 -1.93 -19.46 1.04
CA LEU A 196 -1.25 -18.52 1.94
C LEU A 196 -1.02 -17.15 1.30
N ALA A 197 -0.86 -17.12 -0.02
CA ALA A 197 -0.79 -15.89 -0.82
C ALA A 197 -2.08 -15.06 -0.76
N PHE A 198 -3.21 -15.64 -0.34
CA PHE A 198 -4.45 -14.89 -0.09
C PHE A 198 -4.28 -13.86 1.04
N GLY A 199 -3.45 -14.16 2.04
CA GLY A 199 -3.13 -13.20 3.10
C GLY A 199 -2.54 -11.89 2.57
N PHE A 200 -1.71 -11.95 1.51
CA PHE A 200 -1.11 -10.77 0.88
C PHE A 200 -2.15 -9.81 0.28
N ILE A 201 -3.35 -10.29 -0.06
CA ILE A 201 -4.43 -9.43 -0.56
C ILE A 201 -4.80 -8.38 0.50
N PHE A 202 -4.85 -8.78 1.78
CA PHE A 202 -5.14 -7.84 2.87
C PHE A 202 -4.07 -6.75 2.95
N PHE A 203 -2.78 -7.11 2.94
CA PHE A 203 -1.70 -6.13 2.92
C PHE A 203 -1.82 -5.18 1.73
N LEU A 204 -2.04 -5.71 0.52
CA LEU A 204 -2.14 -4.91 -0.70
C LEU A 204 -3.30 -3.91 -0.63
N TRP A 205 -4.49 -4.35 -0.22
CA TRP A 205 -5.68 -3.49 -0.16
C TRP A 205 -5.60 -2.44 0.95
N PHE A 206 -5.22 -2.83 2.17
CA PHE A 206 -5.08 -1.88 3.29
C PHE A 206 -3.99 -0.85 3.03
N SER A 207 -2.92 -1.25 2.34
CA SER A 207 -1.83 -0.33 1.97
C SER A 207 -2.20 0.54 0.77
N TRP A 208 -2.94 0.04 -0.20
CA TRP A 208 -3.28 0.78 -1.43
C TRP A 208 -4.32 1.90 -1.20
N ILE A 209 -5.26 1.72 -0.27
CA ILE A 209 -6.32 2.71 -0.02
C ILE A 209 -5.74 4.07 0.44
N PRO A 210 -4.84 4.15 1.44
CA PRO A 210 -4.26 5.42 1.86
C PRO A 210 -3.45 6.13 0.77
N VAL A 211 -2.79 5.35 -0.10
CA VAL A 211 -2.02 5.90 -1.23
C VAL A 211 -2.93 6.53 -2.28
N THR A 212 -3.98 5.83 -2.68
CA THR A 212 -4.87 6.31 -3.76
C THR A 212 -5.87 7.35 -3.28
N LYS A 213 -6.26 7.27 -2.02
CA LYS A 213 -7.10 8.26 -1.34
C LYS A 213 -6.27 9.19 -0.47
N TYR A 214 -5.05 9.51 -0.89
CA TYR A 214 -4.10 10.35 -0.17
C TYR A 214 -4.71 11.64 0.40
N LYS A 215 -5.69 12.26 -0.28
CA LYS A 215 -6.40 13.44 0.24
C LYS A 215 -7.06 13.19 1.60
N LEU A 216 -7.59 12.00 1.87
CA LEU A 216 -8.18 11.62 3.16
C LEU A 216 -7.14 11.47 4.28
N PHE A 217 -5.85 11.40 3.92
CA PHE A 217 -4.73 11.12 4.81
C PHE A 217 -3.67 12.23 4.86
N ASN A 218 -3.71 13.21 3.94
CA ASN A 218 -2.67 14.23 3.81
C ASN A 218 -3.16 15.65 3.55
N VAL A 219 -4.19 15.84 2.73
CA VAL A 219 -4.64 17.21 2.41
C VAL A 219 -5.39 17.69 3.62
N ASP A 220 -4.65 18.35 4.51
CA ASP A 220 -5.19 19.23 5.53
C ASP A 220 -6.43 18.65 6.20
N LEU A 221 -6.23 17.85 7.26
CA LEU A 221 -7.25 17.69 8.28
C LEU A 221 -7.76 19.06 8.77
N ALA A 222 -6.96 20.10 8.56
CA ALA A 222 -7.38 21.48 8.50
C ALA A 222 -8.67 21.65 7.69
N ASP A 223 -8.81 21.37 6.40
CA ASP A 223 -10.04 21.78 5.70
C ASP A 223 -11.35 21.08 6.16
N PHE A 224 -11.32 20.07 7.05
CA PHE A 224 -12.47 19.28 7.54
C PHE A 224 -13.41 18.75 6.44
N GLY A 225 -13.01 18.85 5.16
CA GLY A 225 -13.86 18.61 4.01
C GLY A 225 -14.13 17.14 3.79
N LYS A 226 -15.42 16.79 3.62
CA LYS A 226 -15.82 15.44 3.21
C LYS A 226 -15.55 15.28 1.72
N ASP A 227 -14.91 14.18 1.30
CA ASP A 227 -15.02 13.73 -0.10
C ASP A 227 -16.51 13.54 -0.47
N HIS A 228 -17.06 14.49 -1.24
CA HIS A 228 -18.48 14.52 -1.61
C HIS A 228 -18.90 13.34 -2.48
N ARG A 229 -17.95 12.63 -3.10
CA ARG A 229 -18.26 11.44 -3.92
C ARG A 229 -18.73 10.26 -3.07
N ASN A 230 -18.33 10.17 -1.80
CA ASN A 230 -18.78 9.10 -0.90
C ASN A 230 -18.73 9.52 0.58
N PRO A 231 -19.72 10.29 1.06
CA PRO A 231 -19.61 11.04 2.32
C PRO A 231 -19.56 10.15 3.58
N ARG A 232 -20.19 8.97 3.56
CA ARG A 232 -20.22 8.05 4.72
C ARG A 232 -18.88 7.37 4.98
N LEU A 233 -18.25 6.83 3.94
CA LEU A 233 -16.95 6.16 4.04
C LEU A 233 -15.84 7.15 4.38
N SER A 234 -15.88 8.31 3.72
CA SER A 234 -14.98 9.43 3.97
C SER A 234 -15.06 9.92 5.43
N SER A 235 -16.27 10.10 5.97
CA SER A 235 -16.43 10.53 7.37
C SER A 235 -15.91 9.51 8.38
N ILE A 236 -16.10 8.21 8.12
CA ILE A 236 -15.59 7.14 9.00
C ILE A 236 -14.05 7.17 9.00
N ILE A 237 -13.42 7.20 7.82
CA ILE A 237 -11.96 7.24 7.70
C ILE A 237 -11.38 8.48 8.40
N ILE A 238 -11.97 9.65 8.17
CA ILE A 238 -11.55 10.91 8.82
C ILE A 238 -11.69 10.80 10.34
N THR A 239 -12.77 10.22 10.84
CA THR A 239 -13.00 10.06 12.30
C THR A 239 -11.96 9.12 12.91
N ILE A 240 -11.69 7.98 12.27
CA ILE A 240 -10.66 7.03 12.71
C ILE A 240 -9.29 7.71 12.71
N ASN A 241 -8.95 8.44 11.64
CA ASN A 241 -7.71 9.20 11.54
C ASN A 241 -7.58 10.17 12.73
N ARG A 242 -8.59 11.01 13.00
CA ARG A 242 -8.58 11.94 14.14
C ARG A 242 -8.38 11.25 15.47
N TYR A 243 -9.11 10.15 15.71
CA TYR A 243 -9.01 9.40 16.96
C TYR A 243 -7.59 8.84 17.15
N LEU A 244 -7.04 8.19 16.13
CA LEU A 244 -5.67 7.66 16.17
C LEU A 244 -4.65 8.76 16.41
N LEU A 245 -4.83 9.90 15.76
CA LEU A 245 -3.88 11.00 15.77
C LEU A 245 -3.87 11.74 17.10
N ASN A 246 -5.04 12.05 17.67
CA ASN A 246 -5.16 12.61 19.01
C ASN A 246 -4.52 11.69 20.08
N LYS A 247 -4.62 10.38 19.89
CA LYS A 247 -4.08 9.41 20.85
C LYS A 247 -2.55 9.22 20.73
N ILE A 248 -2.00 9.34 19.52
CA ILE A 248 -0.61 9.00 19.23
C ILE A 248 0.31 10.23 19.26
N ASP A 249 -0.18 11.39 18.84
CA ASP A 249 0.57 12.64 18.82
C ASP A 249 -0.34 13.83 19.15
N PRO A 250 -0.75 13.99 20.43
CA PRO A 250 -1.70 15.02 20.82
C PRO A 250 -1.17 16.44 20.59
N VAL A 251 0.16 16.63 20.72
CA VAL A 251 0.81 17.93 20.49
C VAL A 251 0.76 18.28 19.00
N GLY A 252 1.20 17.37 18.13
CA GLY A 252 1.14 17.58 16.68
C GLY A 252 -0.30 17.72 16.17
N TYR A 253 -1.25 16.98 16.75
CA TYR A 253 -2.68 17.13 16.43
C TYR A 253 -3.22 18.51 16.81
N LYS A 254 -2.86 19.03 17.99
CA LYS A 254 -3.25 20.37 18.43
C LYS A 254 -2.69 21.46 17.51
N GLU A 255 -1.42 21.37 17.12
CA GLU A 255 -0.81 22.33 16.18
C GLU A 255 -1.55 22.38 14.82
N ILE A 256 -2.06 21.25 14.36
CA ILE A 256 -2.87 21.18 13.12
C ILE A 256 -4.23 21.86 13.31
N CYS A 257 -4.88 21.63 14.45
CA CYS A 257 -6.12 22.32 14.81
C CYS A 257 -5.91 23.85 14.90
N ASP A 258 -4.87 24.29 15.60
CA ASP A 258 -4.53 25.71 15.75
C ASP A 258 -4.24 26.37 14.39
N ARG A 259 -3.50 25.66 13.51
CA ARG A 259 -3.24 26.14 12.14
C ARG A 259 -4.52 26.26 11.32
N TYR A 260 -5.45 25.32 11.47
CA TYR A 260 -6.73 25.39 10.79
C TYR A 260 -7.58 26.57 11.24
N GLU A 261 -7.71 26.75 12.55
CA GLU A 261 -8.48 27.87 13.12
C GLU A 261 -7.92 29.19 12.63
N LYS A 262 -6.59 29.32 12.57
CA LYS A 262 -5.92 30.50 12.04
C LYS A 262 -6.23 30.74 10.55
N LEU A 263 -6.13 29.71 9.70
CA LEU A 263 -6.45 29.83 8.27
C LEU A 263 -7.93 30.23 8.06
N ARG A 264 -8.84 29.64 8.83
CA ARG A 264 -10.27 30.01 8.78
C ARG A 264 -10.52 31.44 9.24
N GLN A 265 -9.82 31.89 10.27
CA GLN A 265 -9.91 33.25 10.75
C GLN A 265 -9.38 34.25 9.71
N GLU A 266 -8.29 33.92 9.02
CA GLU A 266 -7.75 34.71 7.91
C GLU A 266 -8.73 34.77 6.72
N GLU A 267 -9.35 33.64 6.33
CA GLU A 267 -10.38 33.62 5.29
C GLU A 267 -11.62 34.45 5.66
N LEU A 268 -12.07 34.35 6.92
CA LEU A 268 -13.21 35.12 7.42
C LEU A 268 -12.90 36.63 7.40
N ASN A 269 -11.70 37.01 7.85
CA ASN A 269 -11.23 38.39 7.80
C ASN A 269 -11.15 38.90 6.34
N ASN A 270 -10.69 38.07 5.40
CA ASN A 270 -10.65 38.43 3.98
C ASN A 270 -12.06 38.63 3.39
N ILE A 271 -13.03 37.77 3.75
CA ILE A 271 -14.43 37.91 3.33
C ILE A 271 -15.03 39.22 3.89
N GLN A 272 -14.79 39.51 5.17
CA GLN A 272 -15.27 40.74 5.81
C GLN A 272 -14.63 41.99 5.21
N MET A 273 -13.30 42.03 5.09
CA MET A 273 -12.57 43.18 4.54
C MET A 273 -12.92 43.46 3.08
N SER A 274 -13.02 42.42 2.25
CA SER A 274 -13.41 42.59 0.84
C SER A 274 -14.86 43.09 0.70
N GLY A 275 -15.77 42.62 1.56
CA GLY A 275 -17.15 43.10 1.57
C GLY A 275 -17.29 44.53 2.09
N ILE A 276 -16.57 44.89 3.17
CA ILE A 276 -16.51 46.27 3.70
C ILE A 276 -15.94 47.22 2.65
N GLN A 277 -14.86 46.85 1.96
CA GLN A 277 -14.27 47.67 0.91
C GLN A 277 -15.25 47.90 -0.25
N ASN A 278 -15.97 46.86 -0.68
CA ASN A 278 -16.99 47.00 -1.74
C ASN A 278 -18.16 47.88 -1.29
N LEU A 279 -18.51 47.86 -0.01
CA LEU A 279 -19.55 48.72 0.57
C LEU A 279 -19.10 50.19 0.65
N LEU A 280 -17.86 50.45 1.08
CA LEU A 280 -17.27 51.80 1.16
C LEU A 280 -17.11 52.45 -0.23
N VAL A 281 -16.81 51.67 -1.26
CA VAL A 281 -16.68 52.14 -2.66
C VAL A 281 -18.07 52.22 -3.34
N GLY A 282 -19.16 51.91 -2.64
CA GLY A 282 -20.52 52.01 -3.16
C GLY A 282 -20.87 50.97 -4.23
N LYS A 283 -20.07 49.90 -4.37
CA LYS A 283 -20.30 48.83 -5.36
C LYS A 283 -21.46 47.91 -4.97
N ILE A 284 -21.79 47.82 -3.68
CA ILE A 284 -22.86 46.98 -3.13
C ILE A 284 -23.64 47.71 -2.04
N THR A 285 -24.93 47.39 -1.90
CA THR A 285 -25.77 47.91 -0.81
C THR A 285 -25.51 47.15 0.51
N PRO A 286 -25.84 47.73 1.67
CA PRO A 286 -25.70 47.06 2.97
C PRO A 286 -26.43 45.71 3.06
N LEU A 287 -27.62 45.62 2.45
CA LEU A 287 -28.40 44.38 2.35
C LEU A 287 -27.71 43.33 1.47
N ALA A 288 -27.14 43.74 0.33
CA ALA A 288 -26.40 42.86 -0.56
C ALA A 288 -25.10 42.35 0.10
N TYR A 289 -24.39 43.20 0.84
CA TYR A 289 -23.23 42.81 1.64
C TYR A 289 -23.59 41.72 2.66
N LEU A 290 -24.63 41.94 3.46
CA LEU A 290 -25.06 40.96 4.47
C LEU A 290 -25.41 39.61 3.85
N SER A 291 -26.14 39.63 2.72
CA SER A 291 -26.51 38.41 1.99
C SER A 291 -25.29 37.67 1.42
N GLU A 292 -24.39 38.37 0.73
CA GLU A 292 -23.19 37.76 0.14
C GLU A 292 -22.19 37.27 1.18
N ALA A 293 -21.91 38.06 2.21
CA ALA A 293 -21.02 37.68 3.29
C ALA A 293 -21.58 36.48 4.05
N SER A 294 -22.87 36.50 4.40
CA SER A 294 -23.55 35.36 5.02
C SER A 294 -23.44 34.11 4.16
N LYS A 295 -23.71 34.20 2.86
CA LYS A 295 -23.59 33.05 1.95
C LYS A 295 -22.16 32.51 1.86
N LYS A 296 -21.15 33.38 1.78
CA LYS A 296 -19.73 33.00 1.73
C LYS A 296 -19.28 32.35 3.05
N ILE A 297 -19.66 32.92 4.19
CA ILE A 297 -19.37 32.37 5.52
C ILE A 297 -20.08 31.03 5.72
N THR A 298 -21.34 30.91 5.34
CA THR A 298 -22.08 29.65 5.44
C THR A 298 -21.43 28.57 4.58
N LYS A 299 -20.96 28.93 3.38
CA LYS A 299 -20.19 28.02 2.53
C LYS A 299 -18.85 27.63 3.16
N LEU A 300 -18.19 28.52 3.89
CA LEU A 300 -16.93 28.25 4.59
C LEU A 300 -17.05 27.17 5.69
N PHE A 301 -18.17 27.17 6.41
CA PHE A 301 -18.37 26.29 7.58
C PHE A 301 -19.17 25.02 7.26
N PHE A 302 -20.03 25.04 6.24
CA PHE A 302 -21.01 23.99 6.00
C PHE A 302 -20.93 23.31 4.62
N ASN A 303 -20.05 23.74 3.72
CA ASN A 303 -19.80 23.10 2.42
C ASN A 303 -18.33 22.72 2.26
#